data_AF-A0A519FTH8-F1
#
_entry.id   AF-A0A519FTH8-F1
#
_cell.length_a   1.000
_cell.length_b   1.000
_cell.length_c   1.000
_cell.angle_alpha   90.00
_cell.angle_beta   90.00
_cell.angle_gamma   90.00
#
_symmetry.space_group_name_H-M   'P 1'
#
loop_
_entity.id
_entity.type
_entity.pdbx_description
1 polymer ?
#
loop_
_entity_poly.entity_id
_entity_poly.type
_entity_poly.pdbx_seq_one_letter_code
_entity_poly.pdbx_strand_id
1 'polypeptide(L)'
;STEGDVNSAPLATMGGTGVFVSALRDALLAGEVDVAVHSLKDLPTAPADGIALAAIPQREDPRDVIVARDGLTLGELPQGSKVGTGSPRRVAQLEALGLGIELVGTRGNVDTRIGKVASGELDAVVLARAGMARLDRLGEVTEVLDPIQVLPAPGQGALAIECRASDADLVTLLEEALDDPRTRAAVTCERTVLSELEAGCSAPVGALAEVVEGEDGEELWIRAVANSLDGSLAVRLSASGPYDDPIGLGRKLAAEMIADGAHDLLDQFGPAPSTSSHHASGK
;
A
#
# COMPACT_ATOMS: atom_id res chain seq x y z
N SER A 1 15.75 1.71 15.16
CA SER A 1 14.43 1.70 15.82
C SER A 1 13.85 3.08 15.65
N THR A 2 12.73 3.21 14.94
CA THR A 2 11.99 4.48 14.83
C THR A 2 10.95 4.57 15.95
N GLU A 3 10.33 5.73 16.15
CA GLU A 3 9.28 5.93 17.15
C GLU A 3 8.02 5.08 16.88
N GLY A 4 7.75 4.76 15.61
CA GLY A 4 6.64 3.90 15.23
C GLY A 4 6.91 2.39 15.46
N ASP A 5 8.17 1.95 15.62
CA ASP A 5 8.50 0.57 16.00
C ASP A 5 8.13 0.26 17.46
N VAL A 6 8.09 1.31 18.30
CA VAL A 6 7.92 1.18 19.76
C VAL A 6 6.54 1.58 20.27
N ASN A 7 5.69 2.20 19.44
CA ASN A 7 4.42 2.77 19.90
C ASN A 7 3.18 2.07 19.33
N SER A 8 2.24 1.71 20.21
CA SER A 8 1.06 0.90 19.91
C SER A 8 -0.22 1.70 19.60
N ALA A 9 -0.17 3.04 19.60
CA ALA A 9 -1.37 3.88 19.43
C ALA A 9 -1.96 3.86 17.99
N PRO A 10 -3.22 4.30 17.78
CA PRO A 10 -3.87 4.40 16.46
C PRO A 10 -3.04 5.11 15.37
N LEU A 11 -2.92 4.53 14.16
CA LEU A 11 -2.17 5.11 13.03
C LEU A 11 -2.75 6.48 12.62
N ALA A 12 -4.09 6.60 12.72
CA ALA A 12 -4.82 7.85 12.54
C ALA A 12 -4.44 8.94 13.57
N THR A 13 -3.99 8.55 14.77
CA THR A 13 -3.55 9.48 15.83
C THR A 13 -2.05 9.78 15.80
N MET A 14 -1.27 9.10 14.96
CA MET A 14 0.20 9.24 14.87
C MET A 14 0.70 9.88 13.57
N GLY A 15 -0.20 10.43 12.75
CA GLY A 15 0.22 11.02 11.47
C GLY A 15 0.59 9.98 10.39
N GLY A 16 0.20 8.70 10.56
CA GLY A 16 0.30 7.70 9.50
C GLY A 16 1.67 7.01 9.38
N THR A 17 1.83 6.24 8.28
CA THR A 17 3.12 5.72 7.77
C THR A 17 4.18 6.81 7.57
N GLY A 18 3.78 8.08 7.53
CA GLY A 18 4.64 9.24 7.33
C GLY A 18 5.76 9.41 8.37
N VAL A 19 5.57 8.97 9.62
CA VAL A 19 6.59 9.13 10.70
C VAL A 19 7.86 8.32 10.43
N PHE A 20 7.72 7.13 9.83
CA PHE A 20 8.88 6.31 9.46
C PHE A 20 9.65 6.88 8.28
N VAL A 21 8.90 7.41 7.31
CA VAL A 21 9.45 8.01 6.09
C VAL A 21 10.18 9.31 6.42
N SER A 22 9.60 10.16 7.27
CA SER A 22 10.22 11.44 7.65
C SER A 22 11.55 11.23 8.37
N ALA A 23 11.62 10.32 9.34
CA ALA A 23 12.86 10.09 10.10
C ALA A 23 14.04 9.63 9.21
N LEU A 24 13.78 8.77 8.21
CA LEU A 24 14.82 8.34 7.27
C LEU A 24 15.23 9.44 6.30
N ARG A 25 14.27 10.24 5.81
CA ARG A 25 14.56 11.40 4.95
C ARG A 25 15.33 12.49 5.70
N ASP A 26 15.02 12.73 6.96
CA ASP A 26 15.76 13.67 7.80
C ASP A 26 17.22 13.21 7.97
N ALA A 27 17.45 11.92 8.22
CA ALA A 27 18.80 11.34 8.30
C ALA A 27 19.57 11.46 6.97
N LEU A 28 18.90 11.25 5.82
CA LEU A 28 19.48 11.47 4.50
C LEU A 28 19.92 12.93 4.30
N LEU A 29 19.04 13.88 4.61
CA LEU A 29 19.28 15.33 4.46
C LEU A 29 20.34 15.84 5.44
N ALA A 30 20.42 15.26 6.64
CA ALA A 30 21.46 15.53 7.63
C ALA A 30 22.82 14.89 7.29
N GLY A 31 22.87 14.01 6.28
CA GLY A 31 24.10 13.30 5.89
C GLY A 31 24.51 12.20 6.88
N GLU A 32 23.58 11.71 7.71
CA GLU A 32 23.82 10.63 8.66
C GLU A 32 23.84 9.26 7.97
N VAL A 33 23.09 9.13 6.87
CA VAL A 33 23.05 7.96 6.00
C VAL A 33 23.09 8.40 4.54
N ASP A 34 23.55 7.53 3.65
CA ASP A 34 23.63 7.82 2.21
C ASP A 34 22.42 7.32 1.42
N VAL A 35 21.80 6.25 1.92
CA VAL A 35 20.69 5.55 1.27
C VAL A 35 19.65 5.17 2.31
N ALA A 36 18.38 5.37 1.98
CA ALA A 36 17.23 4.84 2.70
C ALA A 36 16.47 3.84 1.82
N VAL A 37 16.01 2.74 2.42
CA VAL A 37 15.25 1.70 1.72
C VAL A 37 13.88 1.57 2.36
N HIS A 38 12.85 1.64 1.54
CA HIS A 38 11.45 1.61 1.97
C HIS A 38 10.67 0.51 1.25
N SER A 39 9.56 0.08 1.84
CA SER A 39 8.49 -0.52 1.03
C SER A 39 7.80 0.61 0.26
N LEU A 40 7.70 0.49 -1.07
CA LEU A 40 7.24 1.59 -1.92
C LEU A 40 5.80 2.03 -1.59
N LYS A 41 4.94 1.07 -1.22
CA LYS A 41 3.54 1.35 -0.82
C LYS A 41 3.40 2.25 0.41
N ASP A 42 4.45 2.39 1.21
CA ASP A 42 4.43 3.22 2.42
C ASP A 42 4.94 4.64 2.16
N LEU A 43 5.51 4.91 0.97
CA LEU A 43 5.97 6.23 0.56
C LEU A 43 4.82 7.12 0.06
N PRO A 44 4.76 8.40 0.48
CA PRO A 44 3.85 9.39 -0.11
C PRO A 44 4.02 9.48 -1.63
N THR A 45 2.95 9.80 -2.37
CA THR A 45 3.00 10.01 -3.82
C THR A 45 3.69 11.32 -4.19
N ALA A 46 3.59 12.34 -3.33
CA ALA A 46 4.26 13.61 -3.53
C ALA A 46 5.79 13.48 -3.42
N PRO A 47 6.55 14.19 -4.28
CA PRO A 47 8.00 14.24 -4.17
C PRO A 47 8.41 14.91 -2.85
N ALA A 48 9.64 14.63 -2.40
CA ALA A 48 10.24 15.28 -1.24
C ALA A 48 11.46 16.09 -1.67
N ASP A 49 11.49 17.36 -1.28
CA ASP A 49 12.58 18.27 -1.65
C ASP A 49 13.94 17.75 -1.15
N GLY A 50 14.94 17.76 -2.02
CA GLY A 50 16.29 17.30 -1.72
C GLY A 50 16.46 15.77 -1.69
N ILE A 51 15.39 14.99 -1.92
CA ILE A 51 15.42 13.53 -1.96
C ILE A 51 15.15 13.03 -3.39
N ALA A 52 15.95 12.07 -3.85
CA ALA A 52 15.76 11.38 -5.11
C ALA A 52 15.33 9.93 -4.87
N LEU A 53 14.26 9.48 -5.54
CA LEU A 53 13.93 8.06 -5.67
C LEU A 53 14.83 7.44 -6.75
N ALA A 54 16.03 7.05 -6.33
CA ALA A 54 17.10 6.64 -7.24
C ALA A 54 16.79 5.31 -7.93
N ALA A 55 16.27 4.31 -7.20
CA ALA A 55 16.01 3.00 -7.77
C ALA A 55 14.74 2.33 -7.22
N ILE A 56 14.10 1.54 -8.07
CA ILE A 56 13.00 0.64 -7.75
C ILE A 56 13.41 -0.75 -8.27
N PRO A 57 13.92 -1.63 -7.39
CA PRO A 57 14.31 -2.98 -7.78
C PRO A 57 13.16 -3.85 -8.22
N GLN A 58 13.50 -5.00 -8.80
CA GLN A 58 12.55 -6.02 -9.23
C GLN A 58 11.51 -6.31 -8.14
N ARG A 59 10.24 -6.21 -8.53
CA ARG A 59 9.09 -6.42 -7.64
C ARG A 59 9.00 -7.86 -7.16
N GLU A 60 8.80 -8.05 -5.86
CA GLU A 60 8.32 -9.32 -5.31
C GLU A 60 6.80 -9.44 -5.51
N ASP A 61 6.26 -10.66 -5.42
CA ASP A 61 4.83 -10.93 -5.58
C ASP A 61 3.95 -9.95 -4.77
N PRO A 62 3.12 -9.14 -5.46
CA PRO A 62 2.37 -8.05 -4.84
C PRO A 62 1.12 -8.52 -4.12
N ARG A 63 0.75 -9.80 -4.19
CA ARG A 63 -0.52 -10.30 -3.64
C ARG A 63 -0.58 -10.22 -2.11
N ASP A 64 -1.81 -10.17 -1.61
CA ASP A 64 -2.09 -10.38 -0.19
C ASP A 64 -2.20 -11.88 0.11
N VAL A 65 -1.95 -12.26 1.36
CA VAL A 65 -2.02 -13.64 1.86
C VAL A 65 -2.81 -13.71 3.14
N ILE A 66 -3.37 -14.90 3.38
CA ILE A 66 -3.94 -15.30 4.66
C ILE A 66 -2.95 -16.18 5.41
N VAL A 67 -2.84 -15.92 6.71
CA VAL A 67 -2.31 -16.87 7.69
C VAL A 67 -3.45 -17.13 8.66
N ALA A 68 -4.05 -18.32 8.57
CA ALA A 68 -5.18 -18.72 9.41
C ALA A 68 -4.83 -19.89 10.32
N ARG A 69 -5.59 -20.02 11.41
CA ARG A 69 -5.55 -21.23 12.23
C ARG A 69 -5.99 -22.45 11.43
N ASP A 70 -5.58 -23.63 11.90
CA ASP A 70 -6.02 -24.93 11.37
C ASP A 70 -5.75 -25.15 9.87
N GLY A 71 -4.92 -24.30 9.25
CA GLY A 71 -4.61 -24.35 7.82
C GLY A 71 -5.73 -23.86 6.90
N LEU A 72 -6.74 -23.17 7.43
CA LEU A 72 -7.93 -22.77 6.66
C LEU A 72 -7.62 -21.69 5.62
N THR A 73 -8.34 -21.74 4.50
CA THR A 73 -8.44 -20.63 3.55
C THR A 73 -9.47 -19.60 4.02
N LEU A 74 -9.47 -18.41 3.42
CA LEU A 74 -10.41 -17.33 3.70
C LEU A 74 -11.87 -17.78 3.56
N GLY A 75 -12.18 -18.59 2.53
CA GLY A 75 -13.52 -19.10 2.27
C GLY A 75 -13.96 -20.25 3.18
N GLU A 76 -13.01 -20.88 3.88
CA GLU A 76 -13.29 -21.98 4.83
C GLU A 76 -13.49 -21.48 6.27
N LEU A 77 -13.16 -20.22 6.54
CA LEU A 77 -13.38 -19.62 7.86
C LEU A 77 -14.89 -19.62 8.21
N PRO A 78 -15.28 -20.10 9.40
CA PRO A 78 -16.66 -20.02 9.86
C PRO A 78 -17.17 -18.57 9.92
N GLN A 79 -18.47 -18.38 9.72
CA GLN A 79 -19.09 -17.07 9.96
C GLN A 79 -18.82 -16.60 11.40
N GLY A 80 -18.51 -15.31 11.54
CA GLY A 80 -18.08 -14.69 12.78
C GLY A 80 -16.60 -14.86 13.11
N SER A 81 -15.79 -15.48 12.23
CA SER A 81 -14.33 -15.59 12.43
C SER A 81 -13.68 -14.21 12.42
N LYS A 82 -12.76 -13.98 13.36
CA LYS A 82 -12.02 -12.73 13.53
C LYS A 82 -10.79 -12.69 12.63
N VAL A 83 -10.80 -11.79 11.66
CA VAL A 83 -9.72 -11.62 10.69
C VAL A 83 -8.99 -10.29 10.93
N GLY A 84 -7.70 -10.37 11.22
CA GLY A 84 -6.86 -9.21 11.50
C GLY A 84 -6.42 -8.45 10.26
N THR A 85 -6.75 -7.17 10.15
CA THR A 85 -6.09 -6.25 9.22
C THR A 85 -6.27 -4.79 9.67
N GLY A 86 -5.21 -3.99 9.56
CA GLY A 86 -5.28 -2.54 9.82
C GLY A 86 -5.44 -1.69 8.55
N SER A 87 -5.55 -2.31 7.38
CA SER A 87 -5.60 -1.62 6.08
C SER A 87 -7.05 -1.37 5.64
N PRO A 88 -7.49 -0.11 5.46
CA PRO A 88 -8.83 0.20 4.96
C PRO A 88 -9.12 -0.43 3.59
N ARG A 89 -8.13 -0.45 2.68
CA ARG A 89 -8.20 -1.16 1.40
C ARG A 89 -8.58 -2.63 1.57
N ARG A 90 -7.91 -3.35 2.47
CA ARG A 90 -8.22 -4.77 2.72
C ARG A 90 -9.58 -4.93 3.37
N VAL A 91 -9.91 -4.08 4.34
CA VAL A 91 -11.20 -4.12 5.02
C VAL A 91 -12.34 -4.01 4.01
N ALA A 92 -12.35 -2.95 3.21
CA ALA A 92 -13.40 -2.70 2.24
C ALA A 92 -13.53 -3.84 1.19
N GLN A 93 -12.40 -4.35 0.68
CA GLN A 93 -12.46 -5.43 -0.31
C GLN A 93 -12.87 -6.78 0.29
N LEU A 94 -12.52 -7.07 1.54
CA LEU A 94 -12.92 -8.30 2.23
C LEU A 94 -14.40 -8.28 2.64
N GLU A 95 -14.90 -7.13 3.12
CA GLU A 95 -16.34 -6.93 3.39
C GLU A 95 -17.16 -7.16 2.13
N ALA A 96 -16.71 -6.64 0.98
CA ALA A 96 -17.37 -6.80 -0.31
C ALA A 96 -17.52 -8.26 -0.77
N LEU A 97 -16.73 -9.20 -0.22
CA LEU A 97 -16.87 -10.63 -0.51
C LEU A 97 -18.07 -11.28 0.21
N GLY A 98 -18.63 -10.64 1.24
CA GLY A 98 -19.82 -11.11 1.94
C GLY A 98 -19.64 -12.44 2.69
N LEU A 99 -18.41 -12.76 3.11
CA LEU A 99 -18.08 -14.03 3.77
C LEU A 99 -18.58 -14.15 5.22
N GLY A 100 -19.08 -13.06 5.80
CA GLY A 100 -19.58 -13.03 7.17
C GLY A 100 -18.49 -13.14 8.23
N ILE A 101 -17.27 -12.67 7.93
CA ILE A 101 -16.14 -12.58 8.86
C ILE A 101 -16.19 -11.27 9.67
N GLU A 102 -15.60 -11.25 10.85
CA GLU A 102 -15.42 -10.05 11.68
C GLU A 102 -14.03 -9.46 11.43
N LEU A 103 -13.93 -8.30 10.79
CA LEU A 103 -12.64 -7.66 10.54
C LEU A 103 -12.18 -6.83 11.75
N VAL A 104 -11.02 -7.19 12.30
CA VAL A 104 -10.47 -6.58 13.50
C VAL A 104 -9.16 -5.84 13.18
N GLY A 105 -9.07 -4.59 13.64
CA GLY A 105 -7.85 -3.80 13.50
C GLY A 105 -6.65 -4.47 14.19
N THR A 106 -5.55 -4.66 13.46
CA THR A 106 -4.30 -5.23 14.02
C THR A 106 -3.07 -4.41 13.65
N ARG A 107 -2.09 -4.40 14.56
CA ARG A 107 -0.79 -3.71 14.42
C ARG A 107 0.34 -4.59 14.95
N GLY A 108 1.55 -4.08 14.85
CA GLY A 108 2.80 -4.79 15.11
C GLY A 108 3.43 -5.26 13.81
N ASN A 109 4.65 -5.80 13.94
CA ASN A 109 5.36 -6.45 12.85
C ASN A 109 4.67 -7.78 12.46
N VAL A 110 5.24 -8.49 11.48
CA VAL A 110 4.71 -9.77 10.99
C VAL A 110 4.63 -10.81 12.12
N ASP A 111 5.65 -10.87 12.98
CA ASP A 111 5.73 -11.84 14.08
C ASP A 111 4.60 -11.66 15.10
N THR A 112 4.39 -10.43 15.57
CA THR A 112 3.31 -10.13 16.52
C THR A 112 1.95 -10.47 15.92
N ARG A 113 1.76 -10.19 14.62
CA ARG A 113 0.48 -10.43 13.94
C ARG A 113 0.18 -11.91 13.77
N ILE A 114 1.16 -12.73 13.40
CA ILE A 114 0.98 -14.17 13.29
C ILE A 114 0.85 -14.80 14.69
N GLY A 115 1.57 -14.26 15.68
CA GLY A 115 1.44 -14.68 17.09
C GLY A 115 0.01 -14.55 17.62
N LYS A 116 -0.78 -13.57 17.16
CA LYS A 116 -2.20 -13.43 17.50
C LYS A 116 -3.09 -14.55 16.96
N VAL A 117 -2.73 -15.13 15.81
CA VAL A 117 -3.41 -16.31 15.27
C VAL A 117 -3.02 -17.54 16.09
N ALA A 118 -1.72 -17.70 16.37
CA ALA A 118 -1.21 -18.82 17.16
C ALA A 118 -1.74 -18.83 18.61
N SER A 119 -2.02 -17.65 19.20
CA SER A 119 -2.60 -17.53 20.55
C SER A 119 -4.11 -17.71 20.60
N GLY A 120 -4.79 -17.74 19.45
CA GLY A 120 -6.25 -17.77 19.34
C GLY A 120 -6.94 -16.42 19.60
N GLU A 121 -6.20 -15.30 19.62
CA GLU A 121 -6.80 -13.95 19.66
C GLU A 121 -7.52 -13.62 18.35
N LEU A 122 -6.98 -14.10 17.23
CA LEU A 122 -7.55 -13.98 15.89
C LEU A 122 -7.67 -15.37 15.24
N ASP A 123 -8.66 -15.54 14.37
CA ASP A 123 -8.81 -16.76 13.56
C ASP A 123 -7.89 -16.71 12.33
N ALA A 124 -7.64 -15.51 11.80
CA ALA A 124 -6.70 -15.29 10.70
C ALA A 124 -6.13 -13.88 10.69
N VAL A 125 -5.07 -13.67 9.91
CA VAL A 125 -4.52 -12.33 9.62
C VAL A 125 -4.19 -12.18 8.13
N VAL A 126 -4.42 -10.98 7.60
CA VAL A 126 -4.07 -10.65 6.21
C VAL A 126 -2.74 -9.91 6.15
N LEU A 127 -1.79 -10.44 5.38
CA LEU A 127 -0.43 -9.91 5.24
C LEU A 127 -0.07 -9.73 3.76
N ALA A 128 1.02 -9.01 3.48
CA ALA A 128 1.54 -8.92 2.12
C ALA A 128 2.46 -10.11 1.86
N ARG A 129 2.27 -10.81 0.74
CA ARG A 129 3.08 -11.99 0.41
C ARG A 129 4.57 -11.67 0.37
N ALA A 130 4.95 -10.54 -0.23
CA ALA A 130 6.34 -10.10 -0.29
C ALA A 130 7.01 -9.98 1.08
N GLY A 131 6.28 -9.56 2.12
CA GLY A 131 6.80 -9.51 3.49
C GLY A 131 7.08 -10.91 4.05
N MET A 132 6.19 -11.87 3.77
CA MET A 132 6.37 -13.27 4.16
C MET A 132 7.55 -13.93 3.43
N ALA A 133 7.69 -13.67 2.12
CA ALA A 133 8.78 -14.18 1.30
C ALA A 133 10.15 -13.70 1.79
N ARG A 134 10.29 -12.39 2.03
CA ARG A 134 11.55 -11.79 2.50
C ARG A 134 11.98 -12.26 3.90
N LEU A 135 11.04 -12.74 4.70
CA LEU A 135 11.28 -13.29 6.04
C LEU A 135 11.43 -14.82 6.04
N ASP A 136 11.35 -15.47 4.88
CA ASP A 136 11.35 -16.94 4.73
C ASP A 136 10.21 -17.64 5.50
N ARG A 137 9.02 -17.02 5.50
CA ARG A 137 7.83 -17.50 6.24
C ARG A 137 6.68 -17.94 5.34
N LEU A 138 6.94 -18.18 4.05
CA LEU A 138 5.88 -18.61 3.12
C LEU A 138 5.22 -19.94 3.53
N GLY A 139 5.91 -20.79 4.30
CA GLY A 139 5.33 -22.04 4.82
C GLY A 139 4.16 -21.86 5.79
N GLU A 140 3.93 -20.64 6.29
CA GLU A 140 2.81 -20.32 7.18
C GLU A 140 1.61 -19.72 6.44
N VAL A 141 1.77 -19.39 5.16
CA VAL A 141 0.69 -18.89 4.32
C VAL A 141 -0.29 -20.02 4.05
N THR A 142 -1.55 -19.83 4.44
CA THR A 142 -2.63 -20.80 4.18
C THR A 142 -3.29 -20.53 2.84
N GLU A 143 -3.31 -19.28 2.38
CA GLU A 143 -3.86 -18.91 1.08
C GLU A 143 -3.15 -17.67 0.50
N VAL A 144 -2.94 -17.67 -0.82
CA VAL A 144 -2.57 -16.46 -1.57
C VAL A 144 -3.82 -15.92 -2.25
N LEU A 145 -4.21 -14.69 -1.93
CA LEU A 145 -5.43 -14.07 -2.43
C LEU A 145 -5.23 -13.60 -3.87
N ASP A 146 -6.17 -13.98 -4.75
CA ASP A 146 -6.14 -13.55 -6.14
C ASP A 146 -6.46 -12.03 -6.23
N PRO A 147 -5.74 -11.25 -7.07
CA PRO A 147 -6.04 -9.84 -7.31
C PRO A 147 -7.48 -9.54 -7.74
N ILE A 148 -8.22 -10.53 -8.27
CA ILE A 148 -9.66 -10.40 -8.52
C ILE A 148 -10.48 -10.24 -7.24
N GLN A 149 -10.07 -10.92 -6.16
CA GLN A 149 -10.70 -10.84 -4.84
C GLN A 149 -10.20 -9.62 -4.08
N VAL A 150 -8.88 -9.50 -3.94
CA VAL A 150 -8.23 -8.43 -3.17
C VAL A 150 -7.11 -7.82 -4.00
N LEU A 151 -7.41 -6.67 -4.60
CA LEU A 151 -6.45 -5.91 -5.38
C LEU A 151 -5.39 -5.28 -4.45
N PRO A 152 -4.09 -5.47 -4.70
CA PRO A 152 -3.01 -4.97 -3.86
C PRO A 152 -3.00 -3.45 -3.66
N ALA A 153 -2.25 -2.99 -2.65
CA ALA A 153 -1.95 -1.57 -2.52
C ALA A 153 -0.99 -1.13 -3.66
N PRO A 154 -1.14 0.09 -4.20
CA PRO A 154 -0.19 0.67 -5.15
C PRO A 154 1.26 0.54 -4.65
N GLY A 155 2.14 -0.05 -5.45
CA GLY A 155 3.54 -0.30 -5.10
C GLY A 155 3.79 -1.46 -4.12
N GLN A 156 2.79 -2.25 -3.74
CA GLN A 156 3.00 -3.41 -2.86
C GLN A 156 3.96 -4.41 -3.50
N GLY A 157 4.92 -4.93 -2.74
CA GLY A 157 5.94 -5.85 -3.25
C GLY A 157 7.20 -5.16 -3.79
N ALA A 158 7.11 -3.90 -4.22
CA ALA A 158 8.27 -3.11 -4.62
C ALA A 158 8.99 -2.50 -3.42
N LEU A 159 10.32 -2.41 -3.52
CA LEU A 159 11.14 -1.57 -2.65
C LEU A 159 11.40 -0.23 -3.34
N ALA A 160 11.73 0.78 -2.55
CA ALA A 160 12.09 2.10 -3.00
C ALA A 160 13.40 2.51 -2.36
N ILE A 161 14.36 2.94 -3.17
CA ILE A 161 15.69 3.33 -2.73
C ILE A 161 15.81 4.85 -2.89
N GLU A 162 15.86 5.56 -1.77
CA GLU A 162 16.00 7.00 -1.71
C GLU A 162 17.44 7.40 -1.34
N CYS A 163 17.94 8.47 -1.95
CA CYS A 163 19.18 9.12 -1.55
C CYS A 163 19.05 10.65 -1.71
N ARG A 164 20.10 11.41 -1.39
CA ARG A 164 20.09 12.87 -1.59
C ARG A 164 20.11 13.20 -3.08
N ALA A 165 19.22 14.07 -3.52
CA ALA A 165 19.15 14.51 -4.91
C ALA A 165 20.40 15.28 -5.38
N SER A 166 21.17 15.85 -4.45
CA SER A 166 22.43 16.53 -4.77
C SER A 166 23.60 15.60 -5.04
N ASP A 167 23.46 14.29 -4.76
CA ASP A 167 24.51 13.29 -4.95
C ASP A 167 24.33 12.55 -6.29
N ALA A 168 24.61 13.26 -7.39
CA ALA A 168 24.33 12.76 -8.74
C ALA A 168 25.06 11.45 -9.08
N ASP A 169 26.30 11.28 -8.61
CA ASP A 169 27.08 10.06 -8.83
C ASP A 169 26.42 8.85 -8.12
N LEU A 170 25.95 9.04 -6.89
CA LEU A 170 25.23 7.99 -6.16
C LEU A 170 23.87 7.66 -6.81
N VAL A 171 23.13 8.68 -7.27
CA VAL A 171 21.86 8.47 -7.99
C VAL A 171 22.08 7.57 -9.20
N THR A 172 23.04 7.92 -10.07
CA THR A 172 23.35 7.15 -11.28
C THR A 172 23.81 5.74 -10.94
N LEU A 173 24.69 5.58 -9.93
CA LEU A 173 25.15 4.28 -9.49
C LEU A 173 24.00 3.37 -9.04
N LEU A 174 23.08 3.89 -8.22
CA LEU A 174 21.94 3.12 -7.71
C LEU A 174 20.96 2.77 -8.83
N GLU A 175 20.69 3.72 -9.73
CA GLU A 175 19.83 3.50 -10.89
C GLU A 175 20.38 2.37 -11.77
N GLU A 176 21.64 2.46 -12.19
CA GLU A 176 22.28 1.45 -13.05
C GLU A 176 22.37 0.07 -12.39
N ALA A 177 22.60 0.02 -11.08
CA ALA A 177 22.85 -1.23 -10.38
C ALA A 177 21.57 -1.96 -9.94
N LEU A 178 20.50 -1.21 -9.63
CA LEU A 178 19.35 -1.76 -8.90
C LEU A 178 18.01 -1.48 -9.55
N ASP A 179 17.89 -0.56 -10.49
CA ASP A 179 16.57 -0.23 -11.06
C ASP A 179 16.06 -1.32 -11.99
N ASP A 180 14.78 -1.66 -11.84
CA ASP A 180 14.06 -2.52 -12.77
C ASP A 180 13.04 -1.68 -13.56
N PRO A 181 13.27 -1.40 -14.86
CA PRO A 181 12.38 -0.55 -15.65
C PRO A 181 10.93 -1.03 -15.69
N ARG A 182 10.71 -2.35 -15.71
CA ARG A 182 9.36 -2.93 -15.74
C ARG A 182 8.60 -2.66 -14.45
N THR A 183 9.24 -2.90 -13.32
CA THR A 183 8.68 -2.59 -12.00
C THR A 183 8.43 -1.09 -11.89
N ARG A 184 9.39 -0.25 -12.28
CA ARG A 184 9.26 1.21 -12.26
C ARG A 184 8.06 1.68 -13.07
N ALA A 185 7.88 1.19 -14.29
CA ALA A 185 6.74 1.55 -15.14
C ALA A 185 5.40 1.16 -14.47
N ALA A 186 5.29 -0.08 -14.00
CA ALA A 186 4.08 -0.58 -13.33
C ALA A 186 3.73 0.23 -12.09
N VAL A 187 4.67 0.40 -11.15
CA VAL A 187 4.38 1.10 -9.89
C VAL A 187 4.22 2.62 -10.08
N THR A 188 4.83 3.20 -11.11
CA THR A 188 4.55 4.59 -11.51
C THR A 188 3.09 4.73 -11.90
N CYS A 189 2.59 3.84 -12.78
CA CYS A 189 1.19 3.86 -13.21
C CYS A 189 0.22 3.71 -12.01
N GLU A 190 0.48 2.74 -11.13
CA GLU A 190 -0.32 2.51 -9.92
C GLU A 190 -0.35 3.73 -8.99
N ARG A 191 0.82 4.34 -8.76
CA ARG A 191 0.96 5.50 -7.86
C ARG A 191 0.39 6.77 -8.47
N THR A 192 0.40 6.90 -9.80
CA THR A 192 -0.33 7.97 -10.49
C THR A 192 -1.83 7.84 -10.25
N VAL A 193 -2.42 6.65 -10.37
CA VAL A 193 -3.85 6.45 -10.04
C VAL A 193 -4.15 6.87 -8.60
N LEU A 194 -3.33 6.42 -7.65
CA LEU A 194 -3.50 6.79 -6.23
C LEU A 194 -3.43 8.31 -6.01
N SER A 195 -2.48 8.97 -6.66
CA SER A 195 -2.26 10.41 -6.51
C SER A 195 -3.38 11.25 -7.10
N GLU A 196 -3.90 10.86 -8.28
CA GLU A 196 -4.93 11.60 -9.00
C GLU A 196 -6.31 11.44 -8.35
N LEU A 197 -6.56 10.32 -7.64
CA LEU A 197 -7.76 10.14 -6.83
C LEU A 197 -7.76 10.96 -5.52
N GLU A 198 -6.72 11.77 -5.28
CA GLU A 198 -6.45 12.52 -4.03
C GLU A 198 -6.57 11.65 -2.76
N ALA A 199 -6.42 10.34 -2.94
CA ALA A 199 -6.53 9.34 -1.91
C ALA A 199 -5.26 9.36 -1.06
N GLY A 200 -5.37 9.80 0.20
CA GLY A 200 -4.30 9.60 1.18
C GLY A 200 -3.96 8.11 1.37
N CYS A 201 -2.83 7.79 2.03
CA CYS A 201 -2.40 6.39 2.28
C CYS A 201 -3.43 5.53 3.03
N SER A 202 -4.44 6.14 3.66
CA SER A 202 -5.55 5.48 4.35
C SER A 202 -6.80 5.26 3.49
N ALA A 203 -6.80 5.68 2.22
CA ALA A 203 -7.92 5.46 1.33
C ALA A 203 -8.07 3.96 0.98
N PRO A 204 -9.30 3.45 0.85
CA PRO A 204 -9.58 2.08 0.43
C PRO A 204 -9.38 1.89 -1.08
N VAL A 205 -8.17 2.21 -1.57
CA VAL A 205 -7.79 2.14 -2.99
C VAL A 205 -6.82 0.98 -3.20
N GLY A 206 -7.09 0.15 -4.21
CA GLY A 206 -6.15 -0.84 -4.72
C GLY A 206 -5.79 -0.54 -6.17
N ALA A 207 -4.55 -0.84 -6.56
CA ALA A 207 -4.13 -0.79 -7.96
C ALA A 207 -3.03 -1.81 -8.21
N LEU A 208 -3.08 -2.44 -9.37
CA LEU A 208 -2.06 -3.38 -9.85
C LEU A 208 -1.86 -3.17 -11.34
N ALA A 209 -0.65 -2.80 -11.73
CA ALA A 209 -0.19 -2.72 -13.10
C ALA A 209 0.83 -3.83 -13.38
N GLU A 210 0.77 -4.35 -14.59
CA GLU A 210 1.60 -5.45 -15.07
C GLU A 210 2.06 -5.11 -16.48
N VAL A 211 3.33 -5.42 -16.79
CA VAL A 211 3.82 -5.33 -18.17
C VAL A 211 3.44 -6.62 -18.88
N VAL A 212 2.60 -6.51 -19.90
CA VAL A 212 2.04 -7.62 -20.67
C VAL A 212 2.46 -7.51 -22.14
N GLU A 213 2.31 -8.58 -22.89
CA GLU A 213 2.54 -8.58 -24.34
C GLU A 213 1.21 -8.22 -25.04
N GLY A 214 1.22 -7.08 -25.74
CA GLY A 214 0.13 -6.57 -26.58
C GLY A 214 0.32 -6.91 -28.05
N GLU A 215 -0.47 -6.29 -28.92
CA GLU A 215 -0.42 -6.57 -30.37
C GLU A 215 0.84 -5.99 -31.04
N ASP A 216 1.30 -4.82 -30.57
CA ASP A 216 2.43 -4.07 -31.15
C ASP A 216 3.71 -4.12 -30.29
N GLY A 217 3.74 -4.99 -29.26
CA GLY A 217 4.86 -5.13 -28.33
C GLY A 217 4.42 -5.07 -26.87
N GLU A 218 5.32 -4.63 -25.99
CA GLU A 218 5.01 -4.56 -24.56
C GLU A 218 4.06 -3.41 -24.23
N GLU A 219 3.05 -3.70 -23.41
CA GLU A 219 2.07 -2.73 -22.93
C GLU A 219 1.97 -2.81 -21.41
N LEU A 220 1.49 -1.72 -20.79
CA LEU A 220 1.05 -1.75 -19.41
C LEU A 220 -0.44 -2.09 -19.38
N TRP A 221 -0.80 -3.07 -18.57
CA TRP A 221 -2.19 -3.33 -18.19
C TRP A 221 -2.36 -3.03 -16.72
N ILE A 222 -3.31 -2.16 -16.39
CA ILE A 222 -3.60 -1.73 -15.03
C ILE A 222 -5.05 -2.03 -14.67
N ARG A 223 -5.25 -2.50 -13.43
CA ARG A 223 -6.55 -2.58 -12.76
C ARG A 223 -6.51 -1.69 -11.52
N ALA A 224 -7.63 -1.03 -11.22
CA ALA A 224 -7.78 -0.24 -10.01
C ALA A 224 -9.17 -0.39 -9.40
N VAL A 225 -9.23 -0.18 -8.09
CA VAL A 225 -10.48 -0.16 -7.32
C VAL A 225 -10.45 0.99 -6.32
N ALA A 226 -11.57 1.71 -6.21
CA ALA A 226 -11.88 2.60 -5.09
C ALA A 226 -13.17 2.11 -4.44
N ASN A 227 -13.14 1.81 -3.14
CA ASN A 227 -14.30 1.32 -2.40
C ASN A 227 -14.86 2.38 -1.44
N SER A 228 -16.14 2.26 -1.06
CA SER A 228 -16.60 2.80 0.22
C SER A 228 -15.95 2.02 1.38
N LEU A 229 -15.92 2.59 2.58
CA LEU A 229 -15.25 1.95 3.72
C LEU A 229 -15.83 0.61 4.15
N ASP A 230 -17.15 0.54 4.12
CA ASP A 230 -17.91 -0.65 4.46
C ASP A 230 -17.90 -1.68 3.32
N GLY A 231 -17.22 -1.38 2.21
CA GLY A 231 -17.14 -2.26 1.04
C GLY A 231 -18.44 -2.34 0.23
N SER A 232 -19.49 -1.62 0.62
CA SER A 232 -20.82 -1.72 -0.01
C SER A 232 -20.87 -1.18 -1.44
N LEU A 233 -20.02 -0.20 -1.77
CA LEU A 233 -19.88 0.40 -3.08
C LEU A 233 -18.43 0.34 -3.57
N ALA A 234 -18.27 0.23 -4.89
CA ALA A 234 -16.96 0.21 -5.51
C ALA A 234 -16.98 0.75 -6.94
N VAL A 235 -15.95 1.51 -7.31
CA VAL A 235 -15.58 1.75 -8.70
C VAL A 235 -14.41 0.83 -9.03
N ARG A 236 -14.59 -0.07 -10.01
CA ARG A 236 -13.57 -1.01 -10.49
C ARG A 236 -13.38 -0.82 -11.98
N LEU A 237 -12.21 -0.37 -12.39
CA LEU A 237 -11.87 -0.15 -13.80
C LEU A 237 -10.52 -0.77 -14.15
N SER A 238 -10.28 -0.93 -15.44
CA SER A 238 -9.00 -1.40 -15.97
C SER A 238 -8.71 -0.73 -17.31
N ALA A 239 -7.44 -0.54 -17.62
CA ALA A 239 -6.99 0.03 -18.88
C ALA A 239 -5.68 -0.63 -19.35
N SER A 240 -5.45 -0.59 -20.66
CA SER A 240 -4.14 -0.88 -21.26
C SER A 240 -3.61 0.36 -21.97
N GLY A 241 -2.29 0.48 -22.06
CA GLY A 241 -1.63 1.56 -22.78
C GLY A 241 -0.14 1.33 -22.97
N PRO A 242 0.55 2.26 -23.67
CA PRO A 242 1.97 2.14 -23.97
C PRO A 242 2.83 1.96 -22.72
N TYR A 243 3.82 1.08 -22.81
CA TYR A 243 4.75 0.80 -21.72
C TYR A 243 5.56 2.04 -21.28
N ASP A 244 5.85 2.95 -22.21
CA ASP A 244 6.65 4.16 -22.00
C ASP A 244 5.85 5.37 -21.51
N ASP A 245 4.52 5.25 -21.35
CA ASP A 245 3.66 6.29 -20.77
C ASP A 245 2.84 5.81 -19.55
N PRO A 246 3.51 5.35 -18.47
CA PRO A 246 2.81 4.90 -17.26
C PRO A 246 1.99 6.01 -16.60
N ILE A 247 2.47 7.26 -16.67
CA ILE A 247 1.79 8.42 -16.07
C ILE A 247 0.52 8.76 -16.85
N GLY A 248 0.58 8.81 -18.19
CA GLY A 248 -0.58 9.09 -19.02
C GLY A 248 -1.66 8.03 -18.86
N LEU A 249 -1.27 6.74 -18.82
CA LEU A 249 -2.21 5.64 -18.56
C LEU A 249 -2.85 5.74 -17.16
N GLY A 250 -2.05 6.02 -16.13
CA GLY A 250 -2.55 6.16 -14.75
C GLY A 250 -3.51 7.33 -14.60
N ARG A 251 -3.20 8.48 -15.21
CA ARG A 251 -4.09 9.66 -15.24
C ARG A 251 -5.40 9.40 -15.94
N LYS A 252 -5.33 8.74 -17.11
CA LYS A 252 -6.51 8.37 -17.88
C LYS A 252 -7.45 7.50 -17.05
N LEU A 253 -6.92 6.42 -16.44
CA LEU A 253 -7.72 5.52 -15.62
C LEU A 253 -8.33 6.24 -14.41
N ALA A 254 -7.54 7.08 -13.72
CA ALA A 254 -8.05 7.85 -12.59
C ALA A 254 -9.18 8.81 -13.00
N ALA A 255 -9.05 9.52 -14.12
CA ALA A 255 -10.10 10.39 -14.63
C ALA A 255 -11.40 9.63 -14.96
N GLU A 256 -11.29 8.44 -15.55
CA GLU A 256 -12.43 7.55 -15.78
C GLU A 256 -13.06 7.10 -14.45
N MET A 257 -12.26 6.72 -13.45
CA MET A 257 -12.75 6.34 -12.13
C MET A 257 -13.47 7.50 -11.43
N ILE A 258 -12.96 8.73 -11.55
CA ILE A 258 -13.58 9.94 -10.98
C ILE A 258 -14.93 10.21 -11.66
N ALA A 259 -15.00 10.07 -12.99
CA ALA A 259 -16.24 10.20 -13.73
C ALA A 259 -17.30 9.16 -13.31
N ASP A 260 -16.85 7.97 -12.90
CA ASP A 260 -17.69 6.88 -12.36
C ASP A 260 -18.00 7.02 -10.85
N GLY A 261 -17.61 8.14 -10.22
CA GLY A 261 -17.97 8.47 -8.84
C GLY A 261 -16.97 8.04 -7.78
N ALA A 262 -15.71 7.74 -8.15
CA ALA A 262 -14.69 7.34 -7.17
C ALA A 262 -14.44 8.40 -6.08
N HIS A 263 -14.49 9.70 -6.41
CA HIS A 263 -14.34 10.77 -5.41
C HIS A 263 -15.47 10.74 -4.37
N ASP A 264 -16.72 10.52 -4.76
CA ASP A 264 -17.84 10.47 -3.81
C ASP A 264 -17.71 9.31 -2.80
N LEU A 265 -17.03 8.23 -3.19
CA LEU A 265 -16.70 7.11 -2.29
C LEU A 265 -15.59 7.46 -1.29
N LEU A 266 -14.66 8.33 -1.70
CA LEU A 266 -13.48 8.72 -0.93
C LEU A 266 -13.73 9.97 -0.05
N ASP A 267 -14.58 10.89 -0.48
CA ASP A 267 -14.92 12.18 0.17
C ASP A 267 -15.81 12.06 1.40
N GLN A 268 -16.28 10.86 1.73
CA GLN A 268 -16.82 10.58 3.07
C GLN A 268 -15.76 10.76 4.19
N PHE A 269 -14.55 11.20 3.81
CA PHE A 269 -13.43 11.63 4.65
C PHE A 269 -12.92 13.04 4.32
N GLY A 270 -13.59 14.06 4.87
CA GLY A 270 -12.92 15.35 5.10
C GLY A 270 -11.83 15.22 6.20
N PRO A 271 -10.86 16.15 6.28
CA PRO A 271 -9.87 16.13 7.36
C PRO A 271 -10.56 16.18 8.73
N ALA A 272 -9.97 15.49 9.72
CA ALA A 272 -10.48 15.49 11.09
C ALA A 272 -10.76 16.92 11.57
N PRO A 273 -11.88 17.17 12.29
CA PRO A 273 -12.19 18.50 12.78
C PRO A 273 -11.03 19.01 13.63
N SER A 274 -10.43 20.14 13.23
CA SER A 274 -9.45 20.84 14.03
C SER A 274 -10.10 21.17 15.37
N THR A 275 -9.61 20.58 16.46
CA THR A 275 -10.00 20.99 17.80
C THR A 275 -9.50 22.43 17.98
N SER A 276 -10.42 23.38 17.82
CA SER A 276 -10.18 24.77 18.18
C SER A 276 -9.89 24.83 19.68
N SER A 277 -8.66 25.22 20.01
CA SER A 277 -8.27 25.51 21.39
C SER A 277 -9.13 26.66 21.91
N HIS A 278 -10.03 26.36 22.84
CA HIS A 278 -10.62 27.38 23.70
C HIS A 278 -9.49 28.02 24.53
N HIS A 279 -9.04 29.19 24.09
CA HIS A 279 -8.39 30.16 24.97
C HIS A 279 -9.43 30.65 25.99
N ALA A 280 -9.38 30.08 27.19
CA ALA A 280 -9.93 30.73 28.37
C ALA A 280 -8.97 31.86 28.76
N SER A 281 -9.31 33.09 28.36
CA SER A 281 -8.68 34.30 28.87
C SER A 281 -9.00 34.45 30.36
N GLY A 282 -8.00 34.16 31.19
CA GLY A 282 -8.01 34.47 32.61
C GLY A 282 -7.17 35.72 32.89
N LYS A 283 -7.85 36.86 32.98
CA LYS A 283 -7.62 38.09 33.78
C LYS A 283 -7.97 39.35 33.00
#